data_AF-X1U7E6-F1
#
_entry.id   AF-X1U7E6-F1
#
_cell.length_a   1.000
_cell.length_b   1.000
_cell.length_c   1.000
_cell.angle_alpha   90.00
_cell.angle_beta   90.00
_cell.angle_gamma   90.00
#
_symmetry.space_group_name_H-M   'P 1'
#
loop_
_entity.id
_entity.type
_entity.pdbx_description
1 polymer ?
#
loop_
_entity_poly.entity_id
_entity_poly.type
_entity_poly.pdbx_seq_one_letter_code
_entity_poly.pdbx_strand_id
1 'polypeptide(L)'
;SDTIVRDIIDLKPYDFDIDVSILNLAGMRLLGTIYIDWQNNRIKEMITRQTETSEAEKAEQFRVLKENFNQTGQYNDEDKSYVEFKRHEARSRLEKSLKKNKYNAIWYYPLYGFKWLVLDQAGLYATAPFRVLFSMLGWYVLFSFIYLFLFSIGVSEIHSSTGYELPAVARAFYHSAITFLTIGYGDHFPTGVSRIFSSIEGFAGMFLMAYFTVSLVRKILR
;
A
#
# COMPACT_ATOMS: atom_id res chain seq x y z
N SER A 1 -28.04 12.21 9.85
CA SER A 1 -28.15 13.53 9.21
C SER A 1 -28.29 13.29 7.72
N ASP A 2 -29.35 13.77 7.07
CA ASP A 2 -29.57 13.64 5.62
C ASP A 2 -29.32 15.00 4.93
N THR A 3 -28.10 15.52 5.04
CA THR A 3 -27.69 16.75 4.36
C THR A 3 -27.42 16.46 2.88
N ILE A 4 -28.07 17.18 1.97
CA ILE A 4 -27.87 17.05 0.51
C ILE A 4 -27.32 18.35 -0.05
N VAL A 5 -26.20 18.26 -0.76
CA VAL A 5 -25.60 19.38 -1.49
C VAL A 5 -25.87 19.19 -2.97
N ARG A 6 -26.67 20.07 -3.58
CA ARG A 6 -27.08 19.97 -4.99
C ARG A 6 -26.10 20.63 -5.96
N ASP A 7 -25.59 21.80 -5.59
CA ASP A 7 -24.72 22.62 -6.44
C ASP A 7 -23.32 22.74 -5.82
N ILE A 8 -22.75 23.94 -5.70
CA ILE A 8 -21.35 24.14 -5.36
C ILE A 8 -21.19 24.58 -3.91
N ILE A 9 -20.21 23.99 -3.23
CA ILE A 9 -19.63 24.53 -1.99
C ILE A 9 -18.22 24.99 -2.32
N ASP A 10 -17.99 26.30 -2.31
CA ASP A 10 -16.66 26.89 -2.54
C ASP A 10 -15.99 27.23 -1.21
N LEU A 11 -14.93 26.50 -0.89
CA LEU A 11 -14.03 26.71 0.25
C LEU A 11 -12.59 26.93 -0.24
N LYS A 12 -12.41 27.38 -1.49
CA LYS A 12 -11.11 27.67 -2.12
C LYS A 12 -11.20 28.96 -2.94
N PRO A 13 -11.47 30.12 -2.32
CA PRO A 13 -11.54 31.39 -3.03
C PRO A 13 -10.17 31.78 -3.58
N TYR A 14 -10.17 32.60 -4.64
CA TYR A 14 -8.94 33.06 -5.29
C TYR A 14 -8.24 34.20 -4.54
N ASP A 15 -9.00 35.01 -3.79
CA ASP A 15 -8.52 36.29 -3.27
C ASP A 15 -7.88 36.20 -1.88
N PHE A 16 -8.10 35.10 -1.15
CA PHE A 16 -7.60 34.90 0.20
C PHE A 16 -7.54 33.42 0.59
N ASP A 17 -6.71 33.08 1.56
CA ASP A 17 -6.68 31.73 2.12
C ASP A 17 -7.82 31.54 3.12
N ILE A 18 -8.52 30.41 3.03
CA ILE A 18 -9.47 29.93 4.04
C ILE A 18 -8.78 28.88 4.91
N ASP A 19 -8.93 29.02 6.23
CA ASP A 19 -8.54 28.01 7.23
C ASP A 19 -9.78 27.37 7.85
N VAL A 20 -10.18 26.19 7.35
CA VAL A 20 -11.29 25.43 7.91
C VAL A 20 -10.80 24.58 9.09
N SER A 21 -11.27 24.89 10.30
CA SER A 21 -10.85 24.19 11.52
C SER A 21 -11.47 22.79 11.67
N ILE A 22 -12.77 22.67 11.40
CA ILE A 22 -13.53 21.41 11.50
C ILE A 22 -14.54 21.34 10.34
N LEU A 23 -14.48 20.25 9.58
CA LEU A 23 -15.47 19.91 8.56
C LEU A 23 -15.93 18.47 8.77
N ASN A 24 -17.20 18.27 9.15
CA ASN A 24 -17.79 16.94 9.30
C ASN A 24 -18.81 16.70 8.18
N LEU A 25 -18.48 15.79 7.27
CA LEU A 25 -19.33 15.41 6.13
C LEU A 25 -20.05 14.06 6.34
N ALA A 26 -20.04 13.52 7.55
CA ALA A 26 -20.67 12.22 7.84
C ALA A 26 -22.17 12.25 7.55
N GLY A 27 -22.65 11.26 6.79
CA GLY A 27 -24.05 11.17 6.34
C GLY A 27 -24.45 12.15 5.22
N MET A 28 -23.54 12.99 4.72
CA MET A 28 -23.83 13.93 3.64
C MET A 28 -23.91 13.22 2.27
N ARG A 29 -24.87 13.61 1.43
CA ARG A 29 -24.92 13.24 0.00
C ARG A 29 -24.50 14.42 -0.85
N LEU A 30 -23.37 14.29 -1.52
CA LEU A 30 -22.83 15.28 -2.44
C LEU A 30 -23.30 14.96 -3.86
N LEU A 31 -24.24 15.74 -4.40
CA LEU A 31 -24.65 15.69 -5.81
C LEU A 31 -23.87 16.69 -6.66
N GLY A 32 -23.47 17.83 -6.07
CA GLY A 32 -22.63 18.82 -6.73
C GLY A 32 -21.15 18.71 -6.34
N THR A 33 -20.44 19.83 -6.24
CA THR A 33 -18.96 19.84 -6.15
C THR A 33 -18.47 20.70 -5.00
N ILE A 34 -17.41 20.25 -4.33
CA ILE A 34 -16.70 20.96 -3.27
C ILE A 34 -15.33 21.41 -3.79
N TYR A 35 -15.07 22.72 -3.79
CA TYR A 35 -13.74 23.26 -4.03
C TYR A 35 -13.03 23.44 -2.69
N ILE A 36 -12.06 22.57 -2.40
CA ILE A 36 -11.28 22.62 -1.18
C ILE A 36 -9.85 22.17 -1.48
N ASP A 37 -8.87 22.86 -0.91
CA ASP A 37 -7.46 22.48 -1.05
C ASP A 37 -7.05 21.47 0.02
N TRP A 38 -6.45 20.35 -0.38
CA TRP A 38 -6.04 19.30 0.57
C TRP A 38 -4.98 19.76 1.56
N GLN A 39 -3.95 20.47 1.09
CA GLN A 39 -2.77 20.80 1.91
C GLN A 39 -3.06 22.00 2.78
N ASN A 40 -3.62 23.08 2.21
CA ASN A 40 -3.89 24.31 2.93
C ASN A 40 -4.90 24.08 4.07
N ASN A 41 -5.97 23.31 3.81
CA ASN A 41 -6.98 22.98 4.82
C ASN A 41 -6.63 21.76 5.68
N ARG A 42 -5.41 21.18 5.52
CA ARG A 42 -4.94 20.01 6.27
C ARG A 42 -5.99 18.90 6.38
N ILE A 43 -6.66 18.58 5.28
CA ILE A 43 -7.87 17.75 5.26
C ILE A 43 -7.70 16.42 6.02
N LYS A 44 -6.54 15.79 5.84
CA LYS A 44 -6.18 14.57 6.58
C LYS A 44 -6.30 14.76 8.09
N GLU A 45 -5.65 15.78 8.62
CA GLU A 45 -5.67 16.05 10.06
C GLU A 45 -7.07 16.44 10.53
N MET A 46 -7.75 17.28 9.76
CA MET A 46 -9.10 17.75 10.04
C MET A 46 -10.08 16.58 10.24
N ILE A 47 -10.07 15.57 9.36
CA ILE A 47 -10.97 14.40 9.48
C ILE A 47 -10.47 13.42 10.55
N THR A 48 -9.16 13.13 10.59
CA THR A 48 -8.63 12.13 11.53
C THR A 48 -8.76 12.55 12.99
N ARG A 49 -8.68 13.85 13.31
CA ARG A 49 -8.81 14.40 14.67
C ARG A 49 -10.24 14.47 15.20
N GLN A 50 -11.26 14.24 14.36
CA GLN A 50 -12.64 14.18 14.83
C GLN A 50 -12.80 13.07 15.87
N THR A 51 -13.12 13.43 17.11
CA THR A 51 -13.28 12.49 18.23
C THR A 51 -14.68 11.87 18.28
N GLU A 52 -15.66 12.54 17.71
CA GLU A 52 -17.07 12.12 17.71
C GLU A 52 -17.41 11.17 16.56
N THR A 53 -16.54 11.04 15.55
CA THR A 53 -16.78 10.17 14.39
C THR A 53 -16.03 8.85 14.49
N SER A 54 -16.72 7.77 14.13
CA SER A 54 -16.17 6.42 14.03
C SER A 54 -15.22 6.26 12.84
N GLU A 55 -14.39 5.21 12.84
CA GLU A 55 -13.54 4.85 11.70
C GLU A 55 -14.36 4.61 10.41
N ALA A 56 -15.62 4.17 10.53
CA ALA A 56 -16.52 4.00 9.39
C ALA A 56 -16.93 5.35 8.79
N GLU A 57 -17.28 6.32 9.62
CA GLU A 57 -17.68 7.66 9.19
C GLU A 57 -16.49 8.45 8.64
N LYS A 58 -15.29 8.29 9.22
CA LYS A 58 -14.05 8.84 8.66
C LYS A 58 -13.75 8.26 7.27
N ALA A 59 -13.89 6.94 7.11
CA ALA A 59 -13.75 6.29 5.81
C ALA A 59 -14.78 6.84 4.80
N GLU A 60 -16.02 7.06 5.22
CA GLU A 60 -17.05 7.65 4.37
C GLU A 60 -16.69 9.07 3.91
N GLN A 61 -16.24 9.93 4.82
CA GLN A 61 -15.82 11.30 4.48
C GLN A 61 -14.68 11.30 3.45
N PHE A 62 -13.66 10.47 3.63
CA PHE A 62 -12.58 10.32 2.64
C PHE A 62 -13.06 9.74 1.31
N ARG A 63 -14.07 8.87 1.31
CA ARG A 63 -14.69 8.35 0.09
C ARG A 63 -15.43 9.44 -0.68
N VAL A 64 -16.19 10.29 0.01
CA VAL A 64 -16.87 11.46 -0.60
C VAL A 64 -15.84 12.40 -1.23
N LEU A 65 -14.78 12.73 -0.50
CA LEU A 65 -13.70 13.57 -1.00
C LEU A 65 -12.98 12.95 -2.20
N LYS A 66 -12.72 11.64 -2.17
CA LYS A 66 -12.13 10.92 -3.29
C LYS A 66 -12.98 11.05 -4.56
N GLU A 67 -14.30 10.86 -4.48
CA GLU A 67 -15.17 11.04 -5.65
C GLU A 67 -15.21 12.51 -6.11
N ASN A 68 -15.24 13.46 -5.17
CA ASN A 68 -15.20 14.89 -5.47
C ASN A 68 -13.90 15.33 -6.17
N PHE A 69 -12.75 14.86 -5.71
CA PHE A 69 -11.46 15.18 -6.34
C PHE A 69 -11.33 14.54 -7.73
N ASN A 70 -11.88 13.34 -7.92
CA ASN A 70 -11.95 12.72 -9.24
C ASN A 70 -12.82 13.55 -10.20
N GLN A 71 -13.98 14.04 -9.74
CA GLN A 71 -14.87 14.90 -10.55
C GLN A 71 -14.24 16.24 -10.91
N THR A 72 -13.40 16.80 -10.03
CA THR A 72 -12.71 18.09 -10.25
C THR A 72 -11.36 17.96 -10.96
N GLY A 73 -10.93 16.74 -11.34
CA GLY A 73 -9.64 16.50 -11.99
C GLY A 73 -8.43 16.64 -11.06
N GLN A 74 -8.63 16.69 -9.74
CA GLN A 74 -7.57 16.83 -8.73
C GLN A 74 -6.99 15.46 -8.34
N TYR A 75 -6.40 14.74 -9.30
CA TYR A 75 -5.98 13.33 -9.13
C TYR A 75 -4.97 13.08 -8.00
N ASN A 76 -4.10 14.05 -7.72
CA ASN A 76 -3.15 13.92 -6.61
C ASN A 76 -3.84 13.93 -5.24
N ASP A 77 -4.94 14.67 -5.10
CA ASP A 77 -5.71 14.72 -3.85
C ASP A 77 -6.77 13.61 -3.80
N GLU A 78 -7.24 13.13 -4.95
CA GLU A 78 -7.98 11.86 -5.08
C GLU A 78 -7.14 10.70 -4.51
N ASP A 79 -5.88 10.57 -4.93
CA ASP A 79 -4.98 9.50 -4.46
C ASP A 79 -4.78 9.57 -2.93
N LYS A 80 -4.57 10.77 -2.37
CA LYS A 80 -4.42 10.96 -0.92
C LYS A 80 -5.71 10.58 -0.18
N SER A 81 -6.86 11.02 -0.68
CA SER A 81 -8.18 10.67 -0.13
C SER A 81 -8.46 9.18 -0.21
N TYR A 82 -8.10 8.55 -1.33
CA TYR A 82 -8.25 7.11 -1.55
C TYR A 82 -7.44 6.28 -0.54
N VAL A 83 -6.19 6.68 -0.27
CA VAL A 83 -5.33 6.02 0.70
C VAL A 83 -5.92 6.09 2.10
N GLU A 84 -6.33 7.29 2.55
CA GLU A 84 -6.91 7.45 3.88
C GLU A 84 -8.27 6.73 4.00
N PHE A 85 -9.10 6.76 2.96
CA PHE A 85 -10.31 5.94 2.86
C PHE A 85 -10.00 4.45 3.11
N LYS A 86 -8.98 3.90 2.42
CA LYS A 86 -8.64 2.48 2.56
C LYS A 86 -8.06 2.12 3.93
N ARG A 87 -7.31 3.02 4.56
CA ARG A 87 -6.80 2.86 5.93
C ARG A 87 -7.92 2.80 6.96
N HIS A 88 -8.81 3.79 6.94
CA HIS A 88 -9.96 3.85 7.85
C HIS A 88 -10.96 2.71 7.60
N GLU A 89 -11.18 2.33 6.33
CA GLU A 89 -11.98 1.16 5.98
C GLU A 89 -11.38 -0.13 6.57
N ALA A 90 -10.05 -0.30 6.49
CA ALA A 90 -9.37 -1.47 7.05
C ALA A 90 -9.48 -1.52 8.58
N ARG A 91 -9.30 -0.39 9.27
CA ARG A 91 -9.46 -0.28 10.73
C ARG A 91 -10.90 -0.56 11.17
N SER A 92 -11.87 0.06 10.51
CA SER A 92 -13.30 -0.17 10.77
C SER A 92 -13.69 -1.65 10.60
N ARG A 93 -13.17 -2.32 9.57
CA ARG A 93 -13.39 -3.76 9.37
C ARG A 93 -12.77 -4.58 10.50
N LEU A 94 -11.56 -4.26 10.94
CA LEU A 94 -10.91 -4.94 12.06
C LEU A 94 -11.72 -4.77 13.35
N GLU A 95 -12.14 -3.55 13.68
CA GLU A 95 -12.97 -3.27 14.86
C GLU A 95 -14.30 -4.03 14.84
N LYS A 96 -15.00 -4.04 13.69
CA LYS A 96 -16.26 -4.78 13.53
C LYS A 96 -16.06 -6.29 13.71
N SER A 97 -14.99 -6.84 13.15
CA SER A 97 -14.64 -8.26 13.29
C SER A 97 -14.33 -8.64 14.74
N LEU A 98 -13.60 -7.78 15.46
CA LEU A 98 -13.26 -7.99 16.88
C LEU A 98 -14.48 -7.85 17.79
N LYS A 99 -15.40 -6.92 17.50
CA LYS A 99 -16.65 -6.76 18.24
C LYS A 99 -17.57 -7.98 18.07
N LYS A 100 -17.58 -8.61 16.90
CA LYS A 100 -18.42 -9.79 16.62
C LYS A 100 -17.92 -11.04 17.33
N ASN A 101 -16.61 -11.28 17.38
CA ASN A 101 -16.03 -12.40 18.11
C ASN A 101 -14.59 -12.10 18.55
N LYS A 102 -14.40 -11.79 19.84
CA LYS A 102 -13.09 -11.43 20.42
C LYS A 102 -12.06 -12.55 20.33
N TYR A 103 -12.49 -13.81 20.34
CA TYR A 103 -11.59 -14.96 20.27
C TYR A 103 -10.92 -15.14 18.89
N ASN A 104 -11.49 -14.54 17.85
CA ASN A 104 -10.91 -14.57 16.51
C ASN A 104 -9.86 -13.47 16.28
N ALA A 105 -9.53 -12.68 17.30
CA ALA A 105 -8.49 -11.65 17.23
C ALA A 105 -7.16 -12.20 16.70
N ILE A 106 -6.79 -13.41 17.13
CA ILE A 106 -5.55 -14.08 16.73
C ILE A 106 -5.43 -14.28 15.20
N TRP A 107 -6.56 -14.40 14.49
CA TRP A 107 -6.60 -14.55 13.04
C TRP A 107 -6.71 -13.21 12.31
N TYR A 108 -7.46 -12.25 12.87
CA TYR A 108 -7.69 -10.97 12.21
C TYR A 108 -6.49 -10.03 12.26
N TYR A 109 -5.69 -10.05 13.34
CA TYR A 109 -4.51 -9.19 13.45
C TYR A 109 -3.43 -9.54 12.40
N PRO A 110 -3.01 -10.81 12.22
CA PRO A 110 -2.05 -11.17 11.17
C PRO A 110 -2.56 -10.83 9.77
N LEU A 111 -3.84 -11.09 9.47
CA LEU A 111 -4.42 -10.78 8.17
C LEU A 111 -4.44 -9.27 7.89
N TYR A 112 -4.79 -8.47 8.90
CA TYR A 112 -4.73 -7.01 8.82
C TYR A 112 -3.29 -6.52 8.62
N GLY A 113 -2.34 -7.08 9.37
CA GLY A 113 -0.91 -6.76 9.25
C GLY A 113 -0.36 -7.10 7.87
N PHE A 114 -0.69 -8.27 7.33
CA PHE A 114 -0.31 -8.68 5.98
C PHE A 114 -0.89 -7.71 4.93
N LYS A 115 -2.19 -7.40 5.02
CA LYS A 115 -2.84 -6.45 4.12
C LYS A 115 -2.18 -5.06 4.19
N TRP A 116 -1.86 -4.59 5.40
CA TRP A 116 -1.18 -3.32 5.62
C TRP A 116 0.23 -3.32 5.01
N LEU A 117 1.01 -4.37 5.21
CA LEU A 117 2.35 -4.49 4.64
C LEU A 117 2.31 -4.50 3.11
N VAL A 118 1.48 -5.38 2.54
CA VAL A 118 1.45 -5.63 1.09
C VAL A 118 0.78 -4.51 0.31
N LEU A 119 -0.27 -3.88 0.86
CA LEU A 119 -1.02 -2.87 0.11
C LEU A 119 -0.66 -1.44 0.53
N ASP A 120 -0.54 -1.15 1.83
CA ASP A 120 -0.28 0.21 2.29
C ASP A 120 1.21 0.55 2.22
N GLN A 121 2.06 -0.24 2.87
CA GLN A 121 3.51 0.02 2.89
C GLN A 121 4.14 -0.13 1.50
N ALA A 122 3.80 -1.19 0.77
CA ALA A 122 4.44 -1.45 -0.51
C ALA A 122 4.15 -0.37 -1.57
N GLY A 123 2.94 0.18 -1.63
CA GLY A 123 2.55 1.05 -2.75
C GLY A 123 1.42 2.03 -2.51
N LEU A 124 1.04 2.27 -1.25
CA LEU A 124 -0.11 3.12 -0.89
C LEU A 124 -1.38 2.74 -1.68
N TYR A 125 -1.74 1.45 -1.68
CA TYR A 125 -2.87 0.91 -2.45
C TYR A 125 -2.77 1.21 -3.96
N ALA A 126 -1.59 1.00 -4.54
CA ALA A 126 -1.24 1.21 -5.94
C ALA A 126 -1.39 2.67 -6.41
N THR A 127 -1.24 3.65 -5.52
CA THR A 127 -1.21 5.08 -5.87
C THR A 127 0.20 5.60 -6.10
N ALA A 128 1.22 4.93 -5.57
CA ALA A 128 2.60 5.39 -5.58
C ALA A 128 3.57 4.36 -6.22
N PRO A 129 3.75 4.36 -7.56
CA PRO A 129 4.58 3.37 -8.25
C PRO A 129 6.04 3.36 -7.78
N PHE A 130 6.63 4.53 -7.49
CA PHE A 130 7.98 4.61 -6.97
C PHE A 130 8.14 3.95 -5.60
N ARG A 131 7.11 3.96 -4.74
CA ARG A 131 7.17 3.22 -3.46
C ARG A 131 7.18 1.72 -3.69
N VAL A 132 6.46 1.24 -4.70
CA VAL A 132 6.48 -0.17 -5.09
C VAL A 132 7.87 -0.57 -5.56
N LEU A 133 8.52 0.27 -6.37
CA LEU A 133 9.89 0.05 -6.83
C LEU A 133 10.88 -0.05 -5.66
N PHE A 134 10.81 0.85 -4.68
CA PHE A 134 11.65 0.76 -3.47
C PHE A 134 11.33 -0.48 -2.64
N SER A 135 10.06 -0.87 -2.56
CA SER A 135 9.64 -2.08 -1.86
C SER A 135 10.18 -3.34 -2.55
N MET A 136 10.18 -3.38 -3.88
CA MET A 136 10.81 -4.45 -4.67
C MET A 136 12.30 -4.56 -4.36
N LEU A 137 13.02 -3.44 -4.35
CA LEU A 137 14.44 -3.41 -3.98
C LEU A 137 14.66 -3.92 -2.54
N GLY A 138 13.80 -3.52 -1.60
CA GLY A 138 13.84 -3.99 -0.23
C GLY A 138 13.64 -5.51 -0.11
N TRP A 139 12.68 -6.07 -0.85
CA TRP A 139 12.44 -7.52 -0.89
C TRP A 139 13.61 -8.29 -1.50
N TYR A 140 14.16 -7.79 -2.61
CA TYR A 140 15.36 -8.35 -3.23
C TYR A 140 16.54 -8.41 -2.24
N VAL A 141 16.83 -7.30 -1.57
CA VAL A 141 17.91 -7.24 -0.58
C VAL A 141 17.62 -8.14 0.62
N LEU A 142 16.37 -8.19 1.09
CA LEU A 142 15.95 -9.05 2.20
C LEU A 142 16.22 -10.53 1.89
N PHE A 143 15.78 -11.03 0.73
CA PHE A 143 16.01 -12.42 0.35
C PHE A 143 17.49 -12.73 0.12
N SER A 144 18.25 -11.79 -0.46
CA SER A 144 19.71 -11.89 -0.55
C SER A 144 20.35 -12.11 0.83
N PHE A 145 19.92 -11.38 1.85
CA PHE A 145 20.39 -11.58 3.22
C PHE A 145 19.90 -12.88 3.86
N ILE A 146 18.67 -13.33 3.55
CA ILE A 146 18.17 -14.63 4.00
C ILE A 146 19.06 -15.75 3.47
N TYR A 147 19.41 -15.74 2.17
CA TYR A 147 20.32 -16.74 1.61
C TYR A 147 21.70 -16.70 2.28
N LEU A 148 22.25 -15.50 2.51
CA LEU A 148 23.53 -15.38 3.23
C LEU A 148 23.46 -15.94 4.65
N PHE A 149 22.37 -15.68 5.35
CA PHE A 149 22.14 -16.24 6.67
C PHE A 149 22.05 -17.77 6.62
N LEU A 150 21.30 -18.32 5.66
CA LEU A 150 21.17 -19.77 5.46
C LEU A 150 22.50 -20.44 5.11
N PHE A 151 23.35 -19.78 4.32
CA PHE A 151 24.72 -20.25 4.04
C PHE A 151 25.55 -20.26 5.31
N SER A 152 25.49 -19.20 6.12
CA SER A 152 26.28 -19.07 7.34
C SER A 152 25.97 -20.13 8.40
N ILE A 153 24.72 -20.63 8.46
CA ILE A 153 24.32 -21.70 9.37
C ILE A 153 24.52 -23.10 8.77
N GLY A 154 24.99 -23.21 7.53
CA GLY A 154 25.27 -24.48 6.86
C GLY A 154 24.02 -25.32 6.53
N VAL A 155 22.83 -24.72 6.52
CA VAL A 155 21.55 -25.43 6.29
C VAL A 155 21.24 -25.61 4.81
N SER A 156 21.78 -24.73 3.96
CA SER A 156 21.61 -24.81 2.50
C SER A 156 22.69 -24.03 1.79
N GLU A 157 22.89 -24.33 0.51
CA GLU A 157 23.82 -23.61 -0.36
C GLU A 157 23.20 -23.41 -1.75
N ILE A 158 23.82 -22.53 -2.54
CA ILE A 158 23.50 -22.34 -3.96
C ILE A 158 24.72 -22.75 -4.76
N HIS A 159 24.56 -23.78 -5.58
CA HIS A 159 25.65 -24.34 -6.37
C HIS A 159 25.60 -23.84 -7.80
N SER A 160 26.78 -23.76 -8.41
CA SER A 160 26.96 -23.44 -9.82
C SER A 160 26.94 -24.72 -10.65
N SER A 161 26.17 -24.74 -11.74
CA SER A 161 26.18 -25.83 -12.72
C SER A 161 27.36 -25.75 -13.71
N THR A 162 28.03 -24.60 -13.78
CA THR A 162 29.16 -24.35 -14.68
C THR A 162 30.52 -24.66 -14.06
N GLY A 163 30.56 -24.98 -12.76
CA GLY A 163 31.80 -25.22 -12.01
C GLY A 163 32.53 -23.95 -11.58
N TYR A 164 32.13 -22.77 -12.06
CA TYR A 164 32.62 -21.48 -11.57
C TYR A 164 31.79 -21.04 -10.36
N GLU A 165 32.40 -21.03 -9.17
CA GLU A 165 31.74 -20.58 -7.96
C GLU A 165 32.03 -19.11 -7.65
N LEU A 166 30.96 -18.30 -7.64
CA LEU A 166 31.04 -16.94 -7.14
C LEU A 166 31.25 -16.92 -5.61
N PRO A 167 31.79 -15.83 -5.04
CA PRO A 167 31.81 -15.61 -3.61
C PRO A 167 30.39 -15.67 -3.00
N ALA A 168 30.28 -16.11 -1.75
CA ALA A 168 28.98 -16.33 -1.09
C ALA A 168 28.00 -15.14 -1.21
N VAL A 169 28.49 -13.92 -0.98
CA VAL A 169 27.71 -12.67 -1.14
C VAL A 169 27.21 -12.50 -2.58
N ALA A 170 28.10 -12.64 -3.55
CA ALA A 170 27.74 -12.52 -4.96
C ALA A 170 26.74 -13.60 -5.39
N ARG A 171 26.90 -14.86 -4.92
CA ARG A 171 25.93 -15.94 -5.19
C ARG A 171 24.55 -15.63 -4.64
N ALA A 172 24.46 -15.15 -3.40
CA ALA A 172 23.19 -14.85 -2.76
C ALA A 172 22.44 -13.72 -3.48
N PHE A 173 23.13 -12.62 -3.77
CA PHE A 173 22.55 -11.47 -4.47
C PHE A 173 22.23 -11.79 -5.94
N TYR A 174 23.05 -12.60 -6.60
CA TYR A 174 22.78 -13.03 -7.98
C TYR A 174 21.57 -13.95 -8.04
N HIS A 175 21.53 -15.00 -7.20
CA HIS A 175 20.42 -15.94 -7.16
C HIS A 175 19.10 -15.26 -6.79
N SER A 176 19.13 -14.34 -5.81
CA SER A 176 17.98 -13.53 -5.46
C SER A 176 17.50 -12.67 -6.62
N ALA A 177 18.41 -12.05 -7.39
CA ALA A 177 18.03 -11.20 -8.52
C ALA A 177 17.33 -12.00 -9.62
N ILE A 178 17.90 -13.14 -10.03
CA ILE A 178 17.32 -13.98 -11.09
C ILE A 178 16.03 -14.66 -10.65
N THR A 179 15.86 -14.93 -9.35
CA THR A 179 14.64 -15.54 -8.79
C THR A 179 13.54 -14.49 -8.65
N PHE A 180 13.83 -13.35 -8.02
CA PHE A 180 12.88 -12.27 -7.80
C PHE A 180 12.38 -11.65 -9.11
N LEU A 181 13.27 -11.44 -10.09
CA LEU A 181 12.89 -10.95 -11.42
C LEU A 181 12.37 -12.07 -12.32
N THR A 182 12.29 -13.31 -11.84
CA THR A 182 11.79 -14.47 -12.58
C THR A 182 12.55 -14.77 -13.89
N ILE A 183 13.83 -14.42 -13.93
CA ILE A 183 14.72 -14.67 -15.07
C ILE A 183 15.15 -16.15 -15.11
N GLY A 184 15.62 -16.67 -13.97
CA GLY A 184 15.88 -18.09 -13.77
C GLY A 184 16.83 -18.75 -14.78
N TYR A 185 18.05 -18.25 -14.96
CA TYR A 185 19.03 -18.82 -15.92
C TYR A 185 19.39 -20.30 -15.68
N GLY A 186 19.20 -20.81 -14.46
CA GLY A 186 19.48 -22.21 -14.11
C GLY A 186 20.96 -22.54 -13.93
N ASP A 187 21.84 -21.54 -14.03
CA ASP A 187 23.27 -21.63 -13.78
C ASP A 187 23.59 -21.72 -12.27
N HIS A 188 22.77 -21.09 -11.44
CA HIS A 188 22.86 -21.11 -9.98
C HIS A 188 21.56 -21.63 -9.37
N PHE A 189 21.59 -22.83 -8.78
CA PHE A 189 20.39 -23.48 -8.25
C PHE A 189 20.49 -23.75 -6.73
N PRO A 190 19.39 -23.58 -5.97
CA PRO A 190 19.39 -23.75 -4.53
C PRO A 190 19.21 -25.22 -4.14
N THR A 191 19.85 -25.61 -3.05
CA THR A 191 19.66 -26.92 -2.40
C THR A 191 19.07 -26.76 -1.00
N GLY A 192 18.53 -27.86 -0.45
CA GLY A 192 17.95 -27.86 0.90
C GLY A 192 16.81 -26.86 1.08
N VAL A 193 16.81 -26.18 2.22
CA VAL A 193 15.75 -25.23 2.64
C VAL A 193 15.69 -23.98 1.75
N SER A 194 16.80 -23.60 1.09
CA SER A 194 16.81 -22.46 0.16
C SER A 194 15.80 -22.60 -1.00
N ARG A 195 15.39 -23.82 -1.37
CA ARG A 195 14.33 -24.06 -2.37
C ARG A 195 12.96 -23.50 -1.96
N ILE A 196 12.64 -23.58 -0.68
CA ILE A 196 11.38 -23.05 -0.14
C ILE A 196 11.40 -21.53 -0.22
N PHE A 197 12.49 -20.92 0.22
CA PHE A 197 12.67 -19.47 0.16
C PHE A 197 12.68 -18.95 -1.28
N SER A 198 13.36 -19.63 -2.20
CA SER A 198 13.36 -19.30 -3.63
C SER A 198 11.96 -19.38 -4.25
N SER A 199 11.13 -20.34 -3.84
CA SER A 199 9.74 -20.42 -4.29
C SER A 199 8.89 -19.25 -3.78
N ILE A 200 9.06 -18.86 -2.51
CA ILE A 200 8.36 -17.72 -1.91
C ILE A 200 8.84 -16.41 -2.57
N GLU A 201 10.14 -16.27 -2.81
CA GLU A 201 10.74 -15.13 -3.47
C GLU A 201 10.23 -14.96 -4.90
N GLY A 202 10.21 -16.03 -5.69
CA GLY A 202 9.69 -15.98 -7.06
C GLY A 202 8.21 -15.57 -7.10
N PHE A 203 7.39 -16.08 -6.17
CA PHE A 203 6.00 -15.64 -6.02
C PHE A 203 5.90 -14.16 -5.63
N ALA A 204 6.70 -13.71 -4.65
CA ALA A 204 6.73 -12.30 -4.22
C ALA A 204 7.17 -11.37 -5.37
N GLY A 205 8.16 -11.80 -6.16
CA GLY A 205 8.63 -11.13 -7.36
C GLY A 205 7.53 -10.93 -8.40
N MET A 206 6.85 -12.01 -8.79
CA MET A 206 5.70 -11.94 -9.71
C MET A 206 4.60 -11.02 -9.19
N PHE A 207 4.23 -11.17 -7.91
CA PHE A 207 3.19 -10.36 -7.29
C PHE A 207 3.55 -8.87 -7.30
N LEU A 208 4.78 -8.51 -6.89
CA LEU A 208 5.22 -7.11 -6.83
C LEU A 208 5.42 -6.51 -8.23
N MET A 209 5.87 -7.27 -9.23
CA MET A 209 5.92 -6.81 -10.63
C MET A 209 4.53 -6.47 -11.17
N ALA A 210 3.55 -7.35 -10.93
CA ALA A 210 2.17 -7.11 -11.34
C ALA A 210 1.60 -5.86 -10.63
N TYR A 211 1.86 -5.74 -9.33
CA TYR A 211 1.43 -4.60 -8.53
C TYR A 211 2.07 -3.28 -8.99
N PHE A 212 3.36 -3.30 -9.31
CA PHE A 212 4.07 -2.15 -9.88
C PHE A 212 3.44 -1.71 -11.20
N THR A 213 3.23 -2.66 -12.13
CA THR A 213 2.60 -2.39 -13.42
C THR A 213 1.23 -1.73 -13.26
N VAL A 214 0.37 -2.26 -12.38
CA VAL A 214 -0.95 -1.68 -12.10
C VAL A 214 -0.83 -0.26 -11.53
N SER A 215 0.08 -0.03 -10.60
CA SER A 215 0.29 1.30 -10.00
C SER A 215 0.81 2.33 -11.02
N LEU A 216 1.66 1.90 -11.96
CA LEU A 216 2.20 2.74 -13.01
C LEU A 216 1.12 3.09 -14.04
N VAL A 217 0.38 2.08 -14.51
CA VAL A 217 -0.74 2.25 -15.44
C VAL A 217 -1.78 3.21 -14.86
N ARG A 218 -2.14 3.05 -13.59
CA ARG A 218 -3.06 3.95 -12.89
C ARG A 218 -2.55 5.39 -12.88
N LYS A 219 -1.24 5.60 -12.72
CA LYS A 219 -0.64 6.94 -12.61
C LYS A 219 -0.46 7.64 -13.95
N ILE A 220 -0.33 6.88 -15.05
CA ILE A 220 -0.11 7.43 -16.39
C ILE A 220 -1.43 7.63 -17.16
N LEU A 221 -2.40 6.72 -17.01
CA LEU A 221 -3.65 6.75 -17.78
C LEU A 221 -4.75 7.63 -17.18
N ARG A 222 -4.53 8.19 -15.99
CA ARG A 222 -5.43 9.15 -15.34
C ARG A 222 -4.85 10.54 -15.48
#